data_AF-A0A820YQP9-F1
#
_entry.id   AF-A0A820YQP9-F1
#
_cell.length_a   1.000
_cell.length_b   1.000
_cell.length_c   1.000
_cell.angle_alpha   90.00
_cell.angle_beta   90.00
_cell.angle_gamma   90.00
#
_symmetry.space_group_name_H-M   'P 1'
#
loop_
_entity.id
_entity.type
_entity.pdbx_description
1 polymer ?
#
loop_
_entity_poly.entity_id
_entity_poly.type
_entity_poly.pdbx_seq_one_letter_code
_entity_poly.pdbx_strand_id
1 'polypeptide(L)'
;KYAEIHTVSTYLSDLFATKFTSDTRNNEHLYRDPFNDELIQLCPSYPKYCVVPSTITNEEIREAAKFRSYKQFPTIVWRHINGAIIARVGQPEVGWPLRHSKEDENMIQAIINSHNDTLTTNSIESGKNLNRLLILHVGSHDAAIKNYAKYHINCNLEFMTLPDIHAISRNARMLRASNTTQCENWLSELTLTHWLHNLSVLIKAACCVVTNVDEHNRLVIVHYSNGQDHTSPMITLAEIMLDSHYLNNKWF
;
A
#
# COMPACT_ATOMS: atom_id res chain seq x y z
N LYS A 1 29.85 20.96 -2.53
CA LYS A 1 29.53 20.08 -3.68
C LYS A 1 28.51 19.06 -3.20
N TYR A 2 27.22 19.36 -3.37
CA TYR A 2 26.18 18.38 -3.09
C TYR A 2 26.13 17.44 -4.28
N ALA A 3 26.23 16.15 -4.01
CA ALA A 3 26.11 15.13 -5.04
C ALA A 3 24.73 15.26 -5.68
N GLU A 4 24.71 15.39 -7.00
CA GLU A 4 23.51 15.09 -7.78
C GLU A 4 23.10 13.67 -7.40
N ILE A 5 21.93 13.55 -6.76
CA ILE A 5 21.28 12.26 -6.56
C ILE A 5 20.83 11.84 -7.96
N HIS A 6 21.73 11.18 -8.69
CA HIS A 6 21.34 10.42 -9.87
C HIS A 6 20.33 9.38 -9.41
N THR A 7 19.12 9.52 -9.94
CA THR A 7 17.96 8.67 -9.74
C THR A 7 18.29 7.21 -10.11
N VAL A 8 18.80 6.45 -9.14
CA VAL A 8 18.67 4.99 -9.16
C VAL A 8 17.34 4.70 -8.49
N SER A 9 16.29 4.75 -9.29
CA SER A 9 14.95 4.32 -8.88
C SER A 9 14.92 2.80 -8.80
N THR A 10 15.37 2.24 -7.68
CA THR A 10 14.98 0.90 -7.26
C THR A 10 14.01 1.06 -6.10
N TYR A 11 12.72 1.19 -6.41
CA TYR A 11 11.70 1.26 -5.36
C TYR A 11 11.70 -0.08 -4.59
N LEU A 12 11.41 -0.08 -3.28
CA LEU A 12 11.25 -1.32 -2.51
C LEU A 12 10.22 -2.27 -3.12
N SER A 13 9.27 -1.76 -3.90
CA SER A 13 8.35 -2.55 -4.70
C SER A 13 9.02 -3.36 -5.80
N ASP A 14 10.06 -2.84 -6.47
CA ASP A 14 10.86 -3.61 -7.44
C ASP A 14 11.64 -4.73 -6.74
N LEU A 15 12.17 -4.43 -5.55
CA LEU A 15 12.89 -5.36 -4.70
C LEU A 15 11.99 -6.49 -4.21
N PHE A 16 10.79 -6.15 -3.72
CA PHE A 16 9.78 -7.13 -3.37
C PHE A 16 9.38 -7.95 -4.59
N ALA A 17 9.02 -7.33 -5.71
CA ALA A 17 8.59 -8.08 -6.89
C ALA A 17 9.70 -9.02 -7.40
N THR A 18 10.97 -8.60 -7.32
CA THR A 18 12.13 -9.43 -7.65
C THR A 18 12.31 -10.58 -6.65
N LYS A 19 12.22 -10.31 -5.34
CA LYS A 19 12.27 -11.34 -4.29
C LYS A 19 11.12 -12.33 -4.46
N PHE A 20 9.90 -11.82 -4.60
CA PHE A 20 8.68 -12.59 -4.79
C PHE A 20 8.76 -13.49 -6.01
N THR A 21 9.20 -12.97 -7.16
CA THR A 21 9.43 -13.79 -8.38
C THR A 21 10.54 -14.82 -8.22
N SER A 22 11.56 -14.56 -7.38
CA SER A 22 12.58 -15.56 -7.06
C SER A 22 12.07 -16.66 -6.12
N ASP A 23 11.18 -16.32 -5.18
CA ASP A 23 10.59 -17.23 -4.20
C ASP A 23 9.41 -18.06 -4.78
N THR A 24 8.69 -17.54 -5.79
CA THR A 24 7.52 -18.22 -6.40
C THR A 24 7.86 -19.45 -7.22
N ARG A 25 9.14 -19.72 -7.52
CA ARG A 25 9.57 -20.98 -8.16
C ARG A 25 9.17 -22.25 -7.38
N ASN A 26 8.74 -22.11 -6.12
CA ASN A 26 8.31 -23.21 -5.27
C ASN A 26 6.81 -23.18 -4.87
N ASN A 27 6.00 -22.19 -5.31
CA ASN A 27 4.58 -22.04 -4.90
C ASN A 27 3.69 -21.46 -6.03
N GLU A 28 3.65 -22.14 -7.17
CA GLU A 28 3.31 -21.61 -8.51
C GLU A 28 1.84 -21.19 -8.80
N HIS A 29 0.85 -21.36 -7.91
CA HIS A 29 -0.55 -21.30 -8.38
C HIS A 29 -1.35 -20.06 -8.01
N LEU A 30 -0.91 -19.23 -7.06
CA LEU A 30 -1.78 -18.18 -6.51
C LEU A 30 -1.55 -16.80 -7.12
N TYR A 31 -0.34 -16.49 -7.55
CA TYR A 31 0.05 -15.16 -8.02
C TYR A 31 0.90 -15.25 -9.28
N ARG A 32 0.79 -14.26 -10.16
CA ARG A 32 1.58 -14.16 -11.39
C ARG A 32 2.14 -12.76 -11.59
N ASP A 33 3.24 -12.71 -12.33
CA ASP A 33 3.76 -11.49 -12.95
C ASP A 33 3.03 -11.29 -14.30
N PRO A 34 2.26 -10.21 -14.51
CA PRO A 34 1.37 -10.10 -15.67
C PRO A 34 2.04 -9.73 -17.01
N PHE A 35 3.36 -9.92 -17.17
CA PHE A 35 4.16 -9.12 -18.09
C PHE A 35 3.87 -9.20 -19.62
N ASN A 36 3.62 -8.01 -20.19
CA ASN A 36 3.79 -7.57 -21.58
C ASN A 36 4.06 -6.03 -21.54
N ASP A 37 4.84 -5.47 -22.49
CA ASP A 37 5.25 -4.05 -22.55
C ASP A 37 4.06 -3.07 -22.45
N GLU A 38 2.88 -3.50 -22.88
CA GLU A 38 1.63 -2.73 -22.80
C GLU A 38 1.16 -2.40 -21.37
N LEU A 39 1.43 -3.26 -20.38
CA LEU A 39 1.01 -3.00 -18.99
C LEU A 39 1.92 -2.01 -18.27
N ILE A 40 3.18 -1.87 -18.71
CA ILE A 40 4.06 -0.79 -18.23
C ILE A 40 3.48 0.57 -18.65
N GLN A 41 3.00 0.67 -19.88
CA GLN A 41 2.40 1.90 -20.41
C GLN A 41 1.07 2.24 -19.72
N LEU A 42 0.36 1.23 -19.19
CA LEU A 42 -0.92 1.42 -18.50
C LEU A 42 -0.77 2.26 -17.23
N CYS A 43 0.26 2.01 -16.42
CA CYS A 43 0.53 2.75 -15.19
C CYS A 43 2.02 3.08 -15.09
N PRO A 44 2.48 4.21 -15.66
CA PRO A 44 3.90 4.57 -15.68
C PRO A 44 4.52 4.79 -14.29
N SER A 45 3.71 5.01 -13.25
CA SER A 45 4.17 5.12 -11.87
C SER A 45 4.46 3.78 -11.20
N TYR A 46 4.05 2.66 -11.80
CA TYR A 46 4.28 1.34 -11.24
C TYR A 46 5.66 0.81 -11.60
N PRO A 47 6.25 -0.02 -10.71
CA PRO A 47 7.50 -0.71 -10.97
C PRO A 47 7.43 -1.57 -12.24
N LYS A 48 8.61 -1.98 -12.72
CA LYS A 48 8.69 -2.88 -13.88
C LYS A 48 7.97 -4.19 -13.59
N TYR A 49 7.87 -4.66 -12.35
CA TYR A 49 7.20 -5.92 -12.03
C TYR A 49 6.05 -5.68 -11.05
N CYS A 50 4.86 -6.18 -11.39
CA CYS A 50 3.67 -6.09 -10.55
C CYS A 50 3.17 -7.49 -10.22
N VAL A 51 2.57 -7.68 -9.04
CA VAL A 51 2.10 -8.99 -8.60
C VAL A 51 0.59 -8.94 -8.44
N VAL A 52 -0.09 -9.84 -9.14
CA VAL A 52 -1.56 -10.00 -9.10
C VAL A 52 -1.92 -11.47 -8.92
N PRO A 53 -3.14 -11.81 -8.46
CA PRO A 53 -3.61 -13.19 -8.46
C PRO A 53 -3.52 -13.84 -9.85
N SER A 54 -3.15 -15.13 -9.89
CA SER A 54 -2.97 -15.89 -11.14
C SER A 54 -4.24 -16.00 -11.97
N THR A 55 -5.41 -15.92 -11.32
CA THR A 55 -6.75 -16.01 -11.92
C THR A 55 -7.16 -14.75 -12.68
N ILE A 56 -6.50 -13.61 -12.45
CA ILE A 56 -6.82 -12.34 -13.10
C ILE A 56 -6.13 -12.27 -14.46
N THR A 57 -6.85 -11.91 -15.51
CA THR A 57 -6.33 -11.76 -16.88
C THR A 57 -5.75 -10.37 -17.14
N ASN A 58 -4.92 -10.22 -18.18
CA ASN A 58 -4.38 -8.89 -18.56
C ASN A 58 -5.48 -7.91 -18.98
N GLU A 59 -6.59 -8.40 -19.53
CA GLU A 59 -7.72 -7.54 -19.91
C GLU A 59 -8.48 -7.01 -18.69
N GLU A 60 -8.71 -7.86 -17.68
CA GLU A 60 -9.30 -7.41 -16.42
C GLU A 60 -8.43 -6.34 -15.73
N ILE A 61 -7.10 -6.47 -15.78
CA ILE A 61 -6.19 -5.43 -15.26
C ILE A 61 -6.41 -4.10 -16.00
N ARG A 62 -6.50 -4.12 -17.34
CA ARG A 62 -6.71 -2.91 -18.15
C ARG A 62 -8.03 -2.23 -17.81
N GLU A 63 -9.12 -2.99 -17.69
CA GLU A 63 -10.44 -2.46 -17.35
C GLU A 63 -10.50 -1.95 -15.90
N ALA A 64 -9.99 -2.71 -14.94
CA ALA A 64 -9.93 -2.29 -13.54
C ALA A 64 -9.10 -1.00 -13.36
N ALA A 65 -7.97 -0.91 -14.07
CA ALA A 65 -7.13 0.28 -14.05
C ALA A 65 -7.90 1.54 -14.50
N LYS A 66 -8.88 1.42 -15.41
CA LYS A 66 -9.70 2.58 -15.82
C LYS A 66 -10.48 3.19 -14.66
N PHE A 67 -10.84 2.39 -13.67
CA PHE A 67 -11.56 2.79 -12.46
C PHE A 67 -10.65 3.24 -11.32
N ARG A 68 -9.33 3.19 -11.48
CA ARG A 68 -8.37 3.62 -10.46
C ARG A 68 -7.70 4.93 -10.84
N SER A 69 -7.57 5.82 -9.86
CA SER A 69 -6.82 7.07 -10.05
C SER A 69 -5.40 6.75 -10.53
N TYR A 70 -4.96 7.46 -11.56
CA TYR A 70 -3.65 7.26 -12.22
C TYR A 70 -3.41 5.85 -12.75
N LYS A 71 -4.49 5.09 -13.00
CA LYS A 71 -4.43 3.71 -13.50
C LYS A 71 -3.69 2.75 -12.58
N GLN A 72 -3.56 3.12 -11.30
CA GLN A 72 -2.89 2.33 -10.27
C GLN A 72 -3.81 1.19 -9.82
N PHE A 73 -3.83 0.10 -10.59
CA PHE A 73 -4.61 -1.12 -10.30
C PHE A 73 -4.08 -1.86 -9.06
N PRO A 74 -4.88 -2.72 -8.39
CA PRO A 74 -4.43 -3.47 -7.22
C PRO A 74 -3.18 -4.31 -7.52
N THR A 75 -2.10 -4.08 -6.78
CA THR A 75 -0.85 -4.86 -6.90
C THR A 75 -0.32 -5.22 -5.51
N ILE A 76 0.12 -6.45 -5.36
CA ILE A 76 0.65 -6.98 -4.11
C ILE A 76 2.10 -6.53 -3.98
N VAL A 77 2.43 -5.97 -2.82
CA VAL A 77 3.76 -5.42 -2.52
C VAL A 77 4.44 -6.11 -1.35
N TRP A 78 3.70 -6.93 -0.60
CA TRP A 78 4.28 -7.76 0.45
C TRP A 78 3.40 -8.97 0.76
N ARG A 79 4.01 -10.08 1.22
CA ARG A 79 3.31 -11.28 1.69
C ARG A 79 3.96 -11.84 2.96
N HIS A 80 3.13 -12.15 3.95
CA HIS A 80 3.49 -12.79 5.21
C HIS A 80 3.56 -14.31 5.05
N ILE A 81 4.32 -14.96 5.93
CA ILE A 81 4.34 -16.43 6.06
C ILE A 81 2.99 -17.03 6.48
N ASN A 82 2.09 -16.22 7.07
CA ASN A 82 0.74 -16.64 7.48
C ASN A 82 -0.28 -16.53 6.32
N GLY A 83 0.18 -16.09 5.14
CA GLY A 83 -0.63 -15.88 3.95
C GLY A 83 -1.21 -14.48 3.81
N ALA A 84 -1.21 -13.64 4.84
CA ALA A 84 -1.63 -12.24 4.75
C ALA A 84 -0.77 -11.47 3.75
N ILE A 85 -1.32 -10.41 3.17
CA ILE A 85 -0.65 -9.60 2.15
C ILE A 85 -0.83 -8.12 2.44
N ILE A 86 0.11 -7.33 1.93
CA ILE A 86 -0.06 -5.90 1.75
C ILE A 86 -0.15 -5.65 0.25
N ALA A 87 -1.21 -4.95 -0.17
CA ALA A 87 -1.37 -4.47 -1.53
C ALA A 87 -1.51 -2.96 -1.55
N ARG A 88 -1.00 -2.35 -2.62
CA ARG A 88 -1.19 -0.94 -2.93
C ARG A 88 -2.12 -0.78 -4.10
N VAL A 89 -2.86 0.31 -4.11
CA VAL A 89 -3.77 0.67 -5.20
C VAL A 89 -4.09 2.17 -5.17
N GLY A 90 -4.39 2.75 -6.34
CA GLY A 90 -4.99 4.07 -6.40
C GLY A 90 -6.38 4.07 -5.77
N GLN A 91 -6.87 5.22 -5.30
CA GLN A 91 -8.27 5.30 -4.90
C GLN A 91 -9.21 5.00 -6.10
N PRO A 92 -10.37 4.38 -5.86
CA PRO A 92 -11.36 4.15 -6.91
C PRO A 92 -12.00 5.48 -7.36
N GLU A 93 -12.20 5.64 -8.66
CA GLU A 93 -12.87 6.77 -9.30
C GLU A 93 -14.40 6.59 -9.26
N VAL A 94 -14.93 6.42 -8.04
CA VAL A 94 -16.36 6.22 -7.76
C VAL A 94 -17.16 7.42 -8.26
N GLY A 95 -16.76 8.63 -7.88
CA GLY A 95 -17.39 9.89 -8.32
C GLY A 95 -18.91 9.95 -8.10
N TRP A 96 -19.55 10.89 -8.77
CA TRP A 96 -21.00 10.90 -8.97
C TRP A 96 -21.30 10.37 -10.37
N PRO A 97 -22.24 9.41 -10.57
CA PRO A 97 -23.26 8.93 -9.65
C PRO A 97 -22.91 7.59 -8.96
N LEU A 98 -21.81 7.52 -8.20
CA LEU A 98 -21.33 6.29 -7.57
C LEU A 98 -21.08 5.17 -8.59
N ARG A 99 -20.07 5.34 -9.44
CA ARG A 99 -19.65 4.35 -10.41
C ARG A 99 -19.07 3.11 -9.70
N HIS A 100 -19.22 1.97 -10.37
CA HIS A 100 -18.67 0.67 -9.99
C HIS A 100 -17.90 0.07 -11.16
N SER A 101 -16.95 -0.82 -10.87
CA SER A 101 -16.24 -1.60 -11.87
C SER A 101 -16.22 -3.05 -11.43
N LYS A 102 -16.83 -3.91 -12.23
CA LYS A 102 -16.87 -5.35 -11.97
C LYS A 102 -15.45 -5.94 -12.01
N GLU A 103 -14.62 -5.46 -12.92
CA GLU A 103 -13.25 -5.92 -13.10
C GLU A 103 -12.38 -5.52 -11.90
N ASP A 104 -12.57 -4.31 -11.36
CA ASP A 104 -11.93 -3.91 -10.10
C ASP A 104 -12.41 -4.76 -8.91
N GLU A 105 -13.72 -4.98 -8.80
CA GLU A 105 -14.30 -5.84 -7.76
C GLU A 105 -13.77 -7.27 -7.85
N ASN A 106 -13.66 -7.82 -9.07
CA ASN A 106 -13.09 -9.13 -9.32
C ASN A 106 -11.62 -9.21 -8.88
N MET A 107 -10.81 -8.17 -9.14
CA MET A 107 -9.41 -8.14 -8.69
C MET A 107 -9.31 -8.20 -7.17
N ILE A 108 -10.12 -7.43 -6.45
CA ILE A 108 -10.13 -7.45 -4.97
C ILE A 108 -10.60 -8.81 -4.45
N GLN A 109 -11.63 -9.40 -5.06
CA GLN A 109 -12.11 -10.74 -4.70
C GLN A 109 -11.08 -11.84 -4.97
N ALA A 110 -10.34 -11.76 -6.08
CA ALA A 110 -9.27 -12.71 -6.38
C ALA A 110 -8.14 -12.64 -5.35
N ILE A 111 -7.81 -11.44 -4.84
CA ILE A 111 -6.87 -11.28 -3.72
C ILE A 111 -7.40 -11.98 -2.47
N ILE A 112 -8.68 -11.79 -2.12
CA ILE A 112 -9.29 -12.47 -0.97
C ILE A 112 -9.24 -14.00 -1.12
N ASN A 113 -9.59 -14.51 -2.30
CA ASN A 113 -9.61 -15.96 -2.55
C ASN A 113 -8.21 -16.58 -2.48
N SER A 114 -7.20 -15.90 -3.04
CA SER A 114 -5.80 -16.38 -3.00
C SER A 114 -5.27 -16.57 -1.57
N HIS A 115 -5.75 -15.77 -0.63
CA HIS A 115 -5.43 -15.92 0.78
C HIS A 115 -6.14 -17.11 1.41
N ASN A 116 -7.44 -17.30 1.12
CA ASN A 116 -8.21 -18.41 1.65
C ASN A 116 -7.62 -19.77 1.24
N ASP A 117 -7.14 -19.90 0.01
CA ASP A 117 -6.46 -21.11 -0.48
C ASP A 117 -5.15 -21.39 0.28
N THR A 118 -4.48 -20.34 0.76
CA THR A 118 -3.29 -20.48 1.62
C THR A 118 -3.67 -20.98 3.03
N LEU A 119 -4.85 -20.64 3.54
CA LEU A 119 -5.32 -21.08 4.85
C LEU A 119 -5.80 -22.54 4.84
N THR A 120 -6.50 -22.96 3.78
CA THR A 120 -6.99 -24.34 3.63
C THR A 120 -5.86 -25.35 3.47
N THR A 121 -4.74 -24.93 2.86
CA THR A 121 -3.53 -25.75 2.72
C THR A 121 -2.74 -25.88 4.02
N ASN A 122 -2.79 -24.88 4.92
CA ASN A 122 -1.98 -24.84 6.14
C ASN A 122 -2.74 -25.20 7.43
N SER A 123 -4.08 -25.30 7.42
CA SER A 123 -4.85 -25.64 8.63
C SER A 123 -6.29 -26.11 8.32
N ILE A 124 -6.63 -27.32 8.77
CA ILE A 124 -8.00 -27.70 9.11
C ILE A 124 -8.35 -26.89 10.37
N GLU A 125 -9.47 -26.15 10.36
CA GLU A 125 -9.97 -25.28 11.45
C GLU A 125 -9.39 -23.85 11.56
N SER A 126 -9.86 -22.94 10.70
CA SER A 126 -10.09 -21.55 11.12
C SER A 126 -11.30 -20.96 10.41
N GLY A 127 -12.45 -21.53 10.75
CA GLY A 127 -13.74 -20.89 10.51
C GLY A 127 -13.95 -19.78 11.54
N LYS A 128 -14.37 -18.60 11.07
CA LYS A 128 -15.05 -17.49 11.80
C LYS A 128 -14.33 -16.15 11.93
N ASN A 129 -13.15 -15.91 11.38
CA ASN A 129 -12.77 -14.50 11.12
C ASN A 129 -13.36 -14.09 9.77
N LEU A 130 -14.56 -13.48 9.83
CA LEU A 130 -15.28 -13.01 8.64
C LEU A 130 -14.51 -11.84 8.02
N ASN A 131 -14.01 -10.91 8.84
CA ASN A 131 -13.39 -9.63 8.43
C ASN A 131 -11.93 -9.76 7.96
N ARG A 132 -11.70 -10.48 6.86
CA ARG A 132 -10.35 -10.78 6.35
C ARG A 132 -9.72 -9.68 5.51
N LEU A 133 -10.51 -8.71 5.03
CA LEU A 133 -10.01 -7.57 4.26
C LEU A 133 -10.09 -6.29 5.10
N LEU A 134 -8.97 -5.56 5.14
CA LEU A 134 -8.90 -4.18 5.59
C LEU A 134 -8.54 -3.30 4.39
N ILE A 135 -9.39 -2.33 4.09
CA ILE A 135 -9.04 -1.21 3.21
C ILE A 135 -8.61 -0.05 4.10
N LEU A 136 -7.39 0.41 3.88
CA LEU A 136 -6.81 1.54 4.57
C LEU A 136 -6.78 2.74 3.64
N HIS A 137 -7.71 3.68 3.81
CA HIS A 137 -7.75 4.91 3.02
C HIS A 137 -6.88 5.98 3.67
N VAL A 138 -5.82 6.36 2.98
CA VAL A 138 -4.96 7.47 3.39
C VAL A 138 -5.49 8.75 2.73
N GLY A 139 -6.14 9.59 3.54
CA GLY A 139 -6.79 10.80 3.08
C GLY A 139 -7.92 11.25 3.99
N SER A 140 -8.60 12.31 3.58
CA SER A 140 -9.79 12.80 4.25
C SER A 140 -10.93 11.78 4.21
N HIS A 141 -11.88 11.93 5.13
CA HIS A 141 -13.07 11.10 5.13
C HIS A 141 -13.88 11.32 3.85
N ASP A 142 -14.15 10.24 3.12
CA ASP A 142 -14.85 10.27 1.84
C ASP A 142 -16.02 9.27 1.82
N ALA A 143 -17.22 9.78 1.56
CA ALA A 143 -18.44 8.98 1.49
C ALA A 143 -18.47 8.03 0.28
N ALA A 144 -17.87 8.41 -0.84
CA ALA A 144 -17.76 7.57 -2.03
C ALA A 144 -16.86 6.36 -1.75
N ILE A 145 -15.75 6.56 -1.03
CA ILE A 145 -14.88 5.47 -0.58
C ILE A 145 -15.60 4.57 0.44
N LYS A 146 -16.36 5.15 1.38
CA LYS A 146 -17.21 4.36 2.30
C LYS A 146 -18.21 3.51 1.56
N ASN A 147 -18.85 4.03 0.50
CA ASN A 147 -19.78 3.25 -0.31
C ASN A 147 -19.05 2.17 -1.08
N TYR A 148 -17.92 2.48 -1.73
CA TYR A 148 -17.09 1.49 -2.42
C TYR A 148 -16.72 0.30 -1.51
N ALA A 149 -16.33 0.55 -0.26
CA ALA A 149 -15.95 -0.53 0.66
C ALA A 149 -17.12 -1.49 0.99
N LYS A 150 -18.38 -1.04 0.89
CA LYS A 150 -19.56 -1.88 1.16
C LYS A 150 -19.80 -2.96 0.11
N TYR A 151 -19.24 -2.81 -1.09
CA TYR A 151 -19.37 -3.81 -2.16
C TYR A 151 -18.43 -5.01 -1.93
N HIS A 152 -17.46 -4.88 -1.04
CA HIS A 152 -16.52 -5.94 -0.69
C HIS A 152 -16.99 -6.67 0.55
N ILE A 153 -17.34 -7.96 0.37
CA ILE A 153 -17.82 -8.81 1.47
C ILE A 153 -16.76 -8.88 2.58
N ASN A 154 -17.20 -8.67 3.82
CA ASN A 154 -16.37 -8.68 5.02
C ASN A 154 -15.13 -7.76 4.94
N CYS A 155 -15.28 -6.62 4.28
CA CYS A 155 -14.29 -5.56 4.24
C CYS A 155 -14.52 -4.56 5.38
N ASN A 156 -13.47 -4.28 6.16
CA ASN A 156 -13.45 -3.08 6.99
C ASN A 156 -12.77 -1.96 6.25
N LEU A 157 -13.23 -0.74 6.49
CA LEU A 157 -12.60 0.48 5.98
C LEU A 157 -12.12 1.32 7.15
N GLU A 158 -10.84 1.68 7.14
CA GLU A 158 -10.25 2.61 8.08
C GLU A 158 -9.67 3.83 7.35
N PHE A 159 -9.79 4.99 7.97
CA PHE A 159 -9.25 6.25 7.45
C PHE A 159 -8.01 6.63 8.23
N MET A 160 -6.92 6.91 7.51
CA MET A 160 -5.66 7.40 8.07
C MET A 160 -5.44 8.84 7.63
N THR A 161 -5.43 9.75 8.59
CA THR A 161 -5.22 11.17 8.34
C THR A 161 -3.72 11.46 8.26
N LEU A 162 -3.10 11.20 7.11
CA LEU A 162 -1.73 11.63 6.84
C LEU A 162 -1.73 13.03 6.18
N PRO A 163 -0.79 13.91 6.57
CA PRO A 163 -0.62 15.20 5.91
C PRO A 163 -0.24 15.02 4.45
N ASP A 164 -0.75 15.89 3.58
CA ASP A 164 -0.35 15.92 2.18
C ASP A 164 1.09 16.43 1.98
N ILE A 165 1.59 16.33 0.75
CA ILE A 165 2.95 16.76 0.39
C ILE A 165 3.19 18.26 0.67
N HIS A 166 2.16 19.09 0.56
CA HIS A 166 2.27 20.54 0.79
C HIS A 166 2.45 20.84 2.27
N ALA A 167 1.67 20.18 3.13
CA ALA A 167 1.79 20.22 4.58
C ALA A 167 3.16 19.69 5.03
N ILE A 168 3.60 18.52 4.54
CA ILE A 168 4.94 17.98 4.84
C ILE A 168 6.04 18.96 4.43
N SER A 169 5.97 19.52 3.21
CA SER A 169 6.97 20.46 2.70
C SER A 169 7.02 21.75 3.53
N ARG A 170 5.87 22.28 3.94
CA ARG A 170 5.79 23.47 4.81
C ARG A 170 6.38 23.17 6.19
N ASN A 171 5.98 22.06 6.81
CA ASN A 171 6.43 21.64 8.13
C ASN A 171 7.95 21.40 8.17
N ALA A 172 8.53 20.82 7.12
CA ALA A 172 9.98 20.66 6.98
C ALA A 172 10.73 21.99 6.88
N ARG A 173 10.16 23.00 6.19
CA ARG A 173 10.76 24.34 6.14
C ARG A 173 10.72 25.02 7.51
N MET A 174 9.61 24.88 8.24
CA MET A 174 9.47 25.41 9.60
C MET A 174 10.50 24.79 10.55
N LEU A 175 10.70 23.46 10.50
CA LEU A 175 11.71 22.77 11.29
C LEU A 175 13.14 23.26 11.00
N ARG A 176 13.47 23.50 9.73
CA ARG A 176 14.80 24.01 9.37
C ARG A 176 15.02 25.42 9.90
N ALA A 177 13.98 26.26 9.89
CA ALA A 177 14.06 27.61 10.42
C ALA A 177 14.25 27.59 11.95
N SER A 178 13.48 26.78 12.69
CA SER A 178 13.58 26.69 14.16
C SER A 178 14.92 26.16 14.67
N ASN A 179 15.68 25.44 13.84
CA ASN A 179 16.98 24.90 14.22
C ASN A 179 18.14 25.90 14.09
N THR A 180 17.88 27.12 13.58
CA THR A 180 18.91 28.17 13.42
C THR A 180 18.97 29.15 14.59
N THR A 181 18.01 29.09 15.51
CA THR A 181 17.85 30.03 16.62
C THR A 181 18.07 29.31 17.96
N GLN A 182 19.11 29.68 18.71
CA GLN A 182 19.22 29.31 20.13
C GLN A 182 18.15 30.11 20.90
N CYS A 183 16.98 29.51 21.09
CA CYS A 183 15.86 30.12 21.80
C CYS A 183 15.52 29.31 23.06
N GLU A 184 15.22 30.00 24.17
CA GLU A 184 14.70 29.38 25.40
C GLU A 184 13.37 28.63 25.16
N ASN A 185 12.63 28.99 24.11
CA ASN A 185 11.33 28.41 23.73
C ASN A 185 11.42 27.32 22.64
N TRP A 186 12.59 26.72 22.42
CA TRP A 186 12.83 25.77 21.33
C TRP A 186 11.80 24.63 21.25
N LEU A 187 11.40 24.05 22.39
CA LEU A 187 10.40 22.95 22.41
C LEU A 187 9.02 23.40 21.88
N SER A 188 8.62 24.62 22.20
CA SER A 188 7.36 25.21 21.70
C SER A 188 7.44 25.46 20.20
N GLU A 189 8.56 26.01 19.71
CA GLU A 189 8.81 26.22 18.28
C GLU A 189 8.81 24.89 17.52
N LEU A 190 9.49 23.86 18.04
CA LEU A 190 9.51 22.52 17.47
C LEU A 190 8.10 21.94 17.36
N THR A 191 7.27 22.11 18.40
CA THR A 191 5.89 21.63 18.40
C THR A 191 5.06 22.29 17.30
N LEU A 192 5.24 23.60 17.07
CA LEU A 192 4.55 24.36 16.01
C LEU A 192 4.95 23.92 14.59
N THR A 193 6.10 23.27 14.40
CA THR A 193 6.47 22.70 13.09
C THR A 193 5.58 21.53 12.69
N HIS A 194 4.89 20.89 13.64
CA HIS A 194 4.18 19.62 13.47
C HIS A 194 5.06 18.46 12.96
N TRP A 195 6.38 18.59 12.89
CA TRP A 195 7.25 17.57 12.30
C TRP A 195 7.17 16.23 13.04
N LEU A 196 7.33 16.28 14.37
CA LEU A 196 7.21 15.09 15.22
C LEU A 196 5.80 14.50 15.22
N HIS A 197 4.77 15.35 15.09
CA HIS A 197 3.40 14.89 14.93
C HIS A 197 3.24 14.08 13.63
N ASN A 198 3.74 14.59 12.49
CA ASN A 198 3.66 13.91 11.21
C ASN A 198 4.37 12.55 11.25
N LEU A 199 5.56 12.48 11.87
CA LEU A 199 6.28 11.22 12.08
C LEU A 199 5.48 10.26 12.96
N SER A 200 4.89 10.74 14.05
CA SER A 200 4.06 9.93 14.95
C SER A 200 2.87 9.32 14.21
N VAL A 201 2.15 10.09 13.39
CA VAL A 201 1.00 9.56 12.64
C VAL A 201 1.44 8.59 11.54
N LEU A 202 2.56 8.85 10.84
CA LEU A 202 3.12 7.91 9.86
C LEU A 202 3.49 6.56 10.49
N ILE A 203 4.18 6.58 11.62
CA ILE A 203 4.57 5.37 12.36
C ILE A 203 3.33 4.63 12.85
N LYS A 204 2.35 5.34 13.43
CA LYS A 204 1.08 4.72 13.86
C LYS A 204 0.34 4.05 12.71
N ALA A 205 0.31 4.67 11.53
CA ALA A 205 -0.34 4.10 10.36
C ALA A 205 0.40 2.83 9.89
N ALA A 206 1.74 2.82 9.89
CA ALA A 206 2.52 1.62 9.60
C ALA A 206 2.28 0.51 10.64
N CYS A 207 2.28 0.83 11.95
CA CYS A 207 1.95 -0.13 13.00
C CYS A 207 0.55 -0.72 12.82
N CYS A 208 -0.44 0.06 12.38
CA CYS A 208 -1.77 -0.46 12.07
C CYS A 208 -1.71 -1.54 10.97
N VAL A 209 -0.94 -1.31 9.89
CA VAL A 209 -0.72 -2.33 8.85
C VAL A 209 -0.07 -3.58 9.45
N VAL A 210 1.01 -3.42 10.23
CA VAL A 210 1.75 -4.52 10.87
C VAL A 210 0.83 -5.37 11.75
N THR A 211 0.12 -4.76 12.70
CA THR A 211 -0.79 -5.46 13.61
C THR A 211 -1.89 -6.22 12.86
N ASN A 212 -2.46 -5.63 11.81
CA ASN A 212 -3.50 -6.33 11.03
C ASN A 212 -2.95 -7.51 10.22
N VAL A 213 -1.72 -7.42 9.73
CA VAL A 213 -1.08 -8.48 8.93
C VAL A 213 -0.55 -9.61 9.81
N ASP A 214 0.22 -9.29 10.86
CA ASP A 214 0.91 -10.26 11.71
C ASP A 214 -0.02 -10.88 12.76
N GLU A 215 -0.69 -10.04 13.57
CA GLU A 215 -1.51 -10.51 14.70
C GLU A 215 -2.92 -10.94 14.28
N HIS A 216 -3.53 -10.25 13.32
CA HIS A 216 -4.92 -10.53 12.91
C HIS A 216 -5.04 -11.37 11.64
N ASN A 217 -3.93 -11.64 10.94
CA ASN A 217 -3.90 -12.38 9.68
C ASN A 217 -4.91 -11.82 8.65
N ARG A 218 -4.86 -10.50 8.43
CA ARG A 218 -5.75 -9.79 7.49
C ARG A 218 -4.99 -9.32 6.27
N LEU A 219 -5.71 -9.31 5.15
CA LEU A 219 -5.27 -8.67 3.91
C LEU A 219 -5.44 -7.17 4.07
N VAL A 220 -4.38 -6.41 3.81
CA VAL A 220 -4.40 -4.96 3.90
C VAL A 220 -4.22 -4.36 2.50
N ILE A 221 -5.22 -3.62 2.04
CA ILE A 221 -5.18 -2.87 0.79
C ILE A 221 -5.09 -1.38 1.13
N VAL A 222 -3.99 -0.74 0.75
CA VAL A 222 -3.75 0.67 1.03
C VAL A 222 -4.14 1.52 -0.17
N HIS A 223 -5.05 2.46 0.04
CA HIS A 223 -5.47 3.47 -0.94
C HIS A 223 -4.83 4.82 -0.64
N TYR A 224 -4.50 5.60 -1.68
CA TYR A 224 -4.12 7.00 -1.52
C TYR A 224 -5.06 7.94 -2.28
N SER A 225 -5.43 9.05 -1.63
CA SER A 225 -6.37 10.02 -2.20
C SER A 225 -5.88 10.78 -3.43
N ASN A 226 -4.57 10.91 -3.64
CA ASN A 226 -4.03 11.72 -4.75
C ASN A 226 -3.24 10.91 -5.78
N GLY A 227 -3.19 9.57 -5.67
CA GLY A 227 -2.47 8.64 -6.57
C GLY A 227 -1.03 9.00 -6.99
N GLN A 228 -0.45 10.06 -6.43
CA GLN A 228 0.98 10.32 -6.36
C GLN A 228 1.51 9.57 -5.15
N ASP A 229 2.67 8.94 -5.34
CA ASP A 229 3.26 7.86 -4.54
C ASP A 229 3.67 8.26 -3.10
N HIS A 230 2.73 8.77 -2.30
CA HIS A 230 2.94 9.17 -0.90
C HIS A 230 2.49 8.11 0.10
N THR A 231 1.92 6.99 -0.34
CA THR A 231 1.69 5.78 0.47
C THR A 231 2.96 4.96 0.70
N SER A 232 3.97 5.18 -0.14
CA SER A 232 5.23 4.44 -0.07
C SER A 232 5.89 4.47 1.31
N PRO A 233 6.03 5.61 2.03
CA PRO A 233 6.72 5.61 3.33
C PRO A 233 6.02 4.74 4.39
N MET A 234 4.69 4.68 4.39
CA MET A 234 3.93 3.88 5.35
C MET A 234 4.04 2.39 5.05
N ILE A 235 3.85 2.01 3.78
CA ILE A 235 3.97 0.61 3.33
C ILE A 235 5.39 0.13 3.55
N THR A 236 6.38 0.89 3.10
CA THR A 236 7.81 0.61 3.31
C THR A 236 8.14 0.45 4.79
N LEU A 237 7.65 1.33 5.67
CA LEU A 237 7.90 1.20 7.09
C LEU A 237 7.27 -0.08 7.67
N ALA A 238 6.06 -0.45 7.22
CA ALA A 238 5.42 -1.69 7.61
C ALA A 238 6.21 -2.93 7.13
N GLU A 239 6.68 -2.93 5.87
CA GLU A 239 7.52 -3.99 5.31
C GLU A 239 8.82 -4.17 6.12
N ILE A 240 9.49 -3.08 6.47
CA ILE A 240 10.70 -3.10 7.31
C ILE A 240 10.39 -3.65 8.71
N MET A 241 9.24 -3.29 9.29
CA MET A 241 8.82 -3.79 10.61
C MET A 241 8.48 -5.29 10.58
N LEU A 242 7.94 -5.80 9.46
CA LEU A 242 7.50 -7.18 9.30
C LEU A 242 8.62 -8.13 8.87
N ASP A 243 9.61 -7.66 8.11
CA ASP A 243 10.64 -8.53 7.52
C ASP A 243 12.06 -8.04 7.82
N SER A 244 12.73 -8.77 8.71
CA SER A 244 14.14 -8.56 9.07
C SER A 244 15.10 -8.59 7.87
N HIS A 245 14.70 -9.19 6.75
CA HIS A 245 15.49 -9.19 5.52
C HIS A 245 15.75 -7.78 5.00
N TYR A 246 14.78 -6.86 5.13
CA TYR A 246 14.96 -5.48 4.71
C TYR A 246 15.96 -4.73 5.58
N LEU A 247 16.18 -5.15 6.84
CA LEU A 247 17.14 -4.53 7.76
C LEU A 247 18.60 -4.93 7.49
N ASN A 248 18.87 -5.85 6.56
CA ASN A 248 20.23 -6.26 6.22
C ASN A 248 20.90 -5.26 5.26
N ASN A 249 22.16 -4.88 5.54
CA ASN A 249 22.99 -3.90 4.81
C ASN A 249 23.15 -4.12 3.28
N LYS A 250 22.60 -5.20 2.71
CA LYS A 250 22.62 -5.43 1.27
C LYS A 250 21.51 -4.69 0.52
N TRP A 251 20.52 -4.15 1.24
CA TRP A 251 19.27 -3.68 0.65
C TRP A 251 18.91 -2.21 0.98
N PHE A 252 19.71 -1.55 1.82
CA PHE A 252 19.64 -0.11 2.15
C PHE A 252 20.85 0.64 1.60
#